data_AF-A0A183MHJ8-F1
#
_entry.id   AF-A0A183MHJ8-F1
#
_cell.length_a   1.000
_cell.length_b   1.000
_cell.length_c   1.000
_cell.angle_alpha   90.00
_cell.angle_beta   90.00
_cell.angle_gamma   90.00
#
_symmetry.space_group_name_H-M   'P 1'
#
loop_
_entity.id
_entity.type
_entity.pdbx_description
1 polymer ?
#
loop_
_entity_poly.entity_id
_entity_poly.type
_entity_poly.pdbx_seq_one_letter_code
_entity_poly.pdbx_strand_id
1 'polypeptide(L)'
;MSVAEKRPVSSKLLSRINEIQKYTDPNFMEDDTLLAKSKIEIILAQRDRIEKIGSDLEKISKLRDCLNHPAFGEISTLKQKFEDLRMVHNDQYVMSEKLIADTQALLETYHNLVCYMC
;
A
#
# COMPACT_ATOMS: atom_id res chain seq x y z
N MET A 1 14.56 -71.75 22.38
CA MET A 1 15.36 -70.52 22.18
C MET A 1 15.66 -69.92 23.54
N SER A 2 16.94 -69.87 23.90
CA SER A 2 17.42 -69.44 25.22
C SER A 2 17.14 -67.95 25.45
N VAL A 3 16.90 -67.55 26.71
CA VAL A 3 16.69 -66.14 27.11
C VAL A 3 17.87 -65.25 26.66
N ALA A 4 19.07 -65.82 26.52
CA ALA A 4 20.26 -65.14 26.03
C ALA A 4 20.19 -64.75 24.54
N GLU A 5 19.50 -65.54 23.70
CA GLU A 5 19.32 -65.25 22.26
C GLU A 5 18.26 -64.17 22.02
N LYS A 6 17.30 -63.99 22.94
CA LYS A 6 16.23 -62.98 22.82
C LYS A 6 16.71 -61.57 23.15
N ARG A 7 17.65 -61.42 24.10
CA ARG A 7 18.19 -60.12 24.55
C ARG A 7 18.73 -59.21 23.43
N PRO A 8 19.58 -59.68 22.49
CA PRO A 8 20.09 -58.82 21.42
C PRO A 8 18.98 -58.38 20.45
N VAL A 9 18.01 -59.26 20.19
CA VAL A 9 16.85 -58.96 19.33
C VAL A 9 15.95 -57.90 20.00
N SER A 10 15.69 -58.05 21.30
CA SER A 10 14.93 -57.07 22.10
C SER A 10 15.62 -55.71 22.15
N SER A 11 16.94 -55.68 22.35
CA SER A 11 17.72 -54.43 22.34
C SER A 11 17.67 -53.72 20.98
N LYS A 12 17.73 -54.49 19.88
CA LYS A 12 17.67 -53.95 18.52
C LYS A 12 16.28 -53.40 18.19
N LEU A 13 15.22 -54.08 18.61
CA LEU A 13 13.84 -53.59 18.50
C LEU A 13 13.61 -52.32 19.33
N LEU A 14 14.06 -52.30 20.58
CA LEU A 14 13.94 -51.13 21.45
C LEU A 14 14.70 -49.92 20.89
N SER A 15 15.87 -50.13 20.29
CA SER A 15 16.63 -49.04 19.64
C SER A 15 15.92 -48.42 18.44
N ARG A 16 15.00 -49.15 17.79
CA ARG A 16 14.23 -48.71 16.63
C ARG A 16 12.79 -48.33 16.96
N ILE A 17 12.40 -48.36 18.23
CA ILE A 17 11.00 -48.17 18.63
C ILE A 17 10.50 -46.76 18.28
N ASN A 18 11.38 -45.76 18.38
CA ASN A 18 11.09 -44.38 18.00
C ASN A 18 10.91 -44.22 16.48
N GLU A 19 11.71 -44.93 15.67
CA GLU A 19 11.53 -44.94 14.21
C GLU A 19 10.22 -45.62 13.83
N ILE A 20 9.91 -46.77 14.45
CA ILE A 20 8.66 -47.49 14.22
C ILE A 20 7.47 -46.61 14.59
N GLN A 21 7.51 -45.95 15.75
CA GLN A 21 6.46 -45.04 16.19
C GLN A 21 6.28 -43.85 15.23
N LYS A 22 7.38 -43.32 14.69
CA LYS A 22 7.36 -42.28 13.65
C LYS A 22 6.63 -42.74 12.37
N TYR A 23 6.90 -43.95 11.89
CA TYR A 23 6.22 -44.52 10.71
C TYR A 23 4.82 -45.09 10.99
N THR A 24 4.42 -45.16 12.27
CA THR A 24 3.08 -45.58 12.69
C THR A 24 2.14 -44.38 12.83
N ASP A 25 2.67 -43.17 12.92
CA ASP A 25 1.90 -41.93 12.90
C ASP A 25 1.31 -41.71 11.49
N PRO A 26 -0.03 -41.75 11.32
CA PRO A 26 -0.69 -41.54 10.03
C PRO A 26 -0.34 -40.19 9.39
N ASN A 27 -0.12 -39.16 10.21
CA ASN A 27 0.18 -37.80 9.74
C ASN A 27 1.65 -37.66 9.30
N PHE A 28 2.55 -38.54 9.75
CA PHE A 28 3.97 -38.43 9.43
C PHE A 28 4.25 -38.69 7.95
N MET A 29 3.42 -39.50 7.29
CA MET A 29 3.52 -39.75 5.86
C MET A 29 2.68 -38.76 5.04
N GLU A 30 1.56 -38.25 5.54
CA GLU A 30 0.60 -37.46 4.74
C GLU A 30 1.18 -36.16 4.14
N ASP A 31 2.02 -35.42 4.86
CA ASP A 31 2.57 -34.13 4.38
C ASP A 31 3.60 -34.28 3.24
N ASP A 32 4.41 -35.35 3.26
CA ASP A 32 5.41 -35.65 2.23
C ASP A 32 4.86 -36.55 1.11
N THR A 33 3.76 -37.27 1.34
CA THR A 33 3.18 -38.26 0.41
C THR A 33 2.21 -37.69 -0.62
N LEU A 34 2.09 -36.37 -0.75
CA LEU A 34 1.58 -35.82 -2.00
C LEU A 34 2.56 -36.20 -3.12
N LEU A 35 2.22 -37.29 -3.82
CA LEU A 35 2.89 -37.75 -5.02
C LEU A 35 3.11 -36.55 -5.94
N ALA A 36 4.29 -36.46 -6.56
CA ALA A 36 4.63 -35.37 -7.46
C ALA A 36 3.54 -35.12 -8.51
N LYS A 37 2.87 -36.19 -8.94
CA LYS A 37 1.70 -36.14 -9.82
C LYS A 37 0.52 -35.34 -9.23
N SER A 38 0.16 -35.59 -7.97
CA SER A 38 -0.91 -34.86 -7.28
C SER A 38 -0.56 -33.38 -7.08
N LYS A 39 0.71 -33.07 -6.79
CA LYS A 39 1.19 -31.67 -6.71
C LYS A 39 1.05 -30.96 -8.06
N ILE A 40 1.42 -31.63 -9.15
CA ILE A 40 1.25 -31.09 -10.51
C ILE A 40 -0.23 -30.87 -10.84
N GLU A 41 -1.11 -31.83 -10.52
CA GLU A 41 -2.56 -31.69 -10.75
C GLU A 41 -3.16 -30.52 -9.96
N ILE A 42 -2.74 -30.31 -8.71
CA ILE A 42 -3.16 -29.16 -7.90
C ILE A 42 -2.69 -27.84 -8.52
N ILE A 43 -1.43 -27.76 -8.97
CA ILE A 43 -0.89 -26.55 -9.61
C ILE A 43 -1.65 -26.25 -10.91
N LEU A 44 -1.91 -27.27 -11.74
CA LEU A 44 -2.68 -27.11 -12.98
C LEU A 44 -4.12 -26.70 -12.71
N ALA A 45 -4.76 -27.28 -11.69
CA ALA A 45 -6.12 -26.92 -11.28
C ALA A 45 -6.22 -25.46 -10.78
N GLN A 46 -5.13 -24.92 -10.23
CA GLN A 46 -5.07 -23.55 -9.72
C GLN A 46 -4.38 -22.56 -10.67
N ARG A 47 -3.95 -22.99 -11.86
CA ARG A 47 -3.16 -22.18 -12.81
C ARG A 47 -3.73 -20.78 -13.01
N ASP A 48 -5.00 -20.68 -13.40
CA ASP A 48 -5.63 -19.39 -13.71
C ASP A 48 -5.69 -18.46 -12.50
N ARG A 49 -5.84 -19.03 -11.30
CA ARG A 49 -5.81 -18.29 -10.04
C ARG A 49 -4.41 -17.78 -9.73
N ILE A 50 -3.38 -18.61 -9.93
CA ILE A 50 -1.97 -18.23 -9.74
C ILE A 50 -1.58 -17.12 -10.71
N GLU A 51 -1.92 -17.24 -12.00
CA GLU A 51 -1.67 -16.23 -13.01
C GLU A 51 -2.37 -14.90 -12.69
N LYS A 52 -3.65 -14.96 -12.28
CA LYS A 52 -4.40 -13.77 -11.90
C LYS A 52 -3.79 -13.06 -10.69
N ILE A 53 -3.44 -13.81 -9.63
CA ILE A 53 -2.77 -13.25 -8.45
C ILE A 53 -1.43 -12.64 -8.83
N GLY A 54 -0.65 -13.29 -9.69
CA GLY A 54 0.61 -12.75 -10.21
C GLY A 54 0.43 -11.42 -10.93
N SER A 55 -0.54 -11.34 -11.84
CA SER A 55 -0.88 -10.10 -12.56
C SER A 55 -1.32 -8.98 -11.62
N ASP A 56 -2.16 -9.30 -10.63
CA ASP A 56 -2.66 -8.30 -9.68
C ASP A 56 -1.54 -7.81 -8.73
N LEU A 57 -0.64 -8.68 -8.30
CA LEU A 57 0.55 -8.30 -7.55
C LEU A 57 1.48 -7.40 -8.37
N GLU A 58 1.66 -7.67 -9.65
CA GLU A 58 2.48 -6.82 -10.52
C GLU A 58 1.86 -5.41 -10.67
N LYS A 59 0.53 -5.32 -10.80
CA LYS A 59 -0.18 -4.03 -10.81
C LYS A 59 -0.01 -3.27 -9.49
N ILE A 60 -0.15 -3.97 -8.36
CA ILE A 60 0.05 -3.37 -7.03
C ILE A 60 1.50 -2.89 -6.87
N SER A 61 2.47 -3.68 -7.34
CA SER A 61 3.88 -3.28 -7.31
C SER A 61 4.13 -2.01 -8.11
N LYS A 62 3.50 -1.85 -9.28
CA LYS A 62 3.59 -0.63 -10.09
C LYS A 62 2.95 0.58 -9.39
N LEU A 63 1.88 0.37 -8.63
CA LEU A 63 1.20 1.43 -7.88
C LEU A 63 1.98 1.91 -6.64
N ARG A 64 2.82 1.06 -6.06
CA ARG A 64 3.64 1.38 -4.89
C ARG A 64 4.51 2.62 -5.13
N ASP A 65 5.08 2.76 -6.33
CA ASP A 65 5.99 3.85 -6.65
C ASP A 65 5.22 5.19 -6.83
N CYS A 66 3.95 5.13 -7.26
CA CYS A 66 3.06 6.30 -7.29
C CYS A 66 2.64 6.75 -5.89
N LEU A 67 2.32 5.80 -4.99
CA LEU A 67 1.86 6.10 -3.64
C LEU A 67 2.96 6.71 -2.76
N ASN A 68 4.21 6.30 -2.98
CA ASN A 68 5.37 6.83 -2.27
C ASN A 68 5.99 8.04 -2.98
N HIS A 69 5.30 8.65 -3.95
CA HIS A 69 5.85 9.78 -4.69
C HIS A 69 6.01 11.01 -3.76
N PRO A 70 7.18 11.67 -3.74
CA PRO A 70 7.48 12.78 -2.83
C PRO A 70 6.47 13.94 -2.87
N ALA A 71 5.83 14.15 -4.02
CA ALA A 71 4.78 15.15 -4.20
C ALA A 71 3.61 15.00 -3.21
N PHE A 72 3.31 13.78 -2.74
CA PHE A 72 2.26 13.56 -1.73
C PHE A 72 2.73 13.90 -0.30
N GLY A 73 4.05 13.87 -0.03
CA GLY A 73 4.62 14.24 1.26
C GLY A 73 4.57 15.75 1.52
N GLU A 74 4.66 16.57 0.46
CA GLU A 74 4.70 18.03 0.57
C GLU A 74 3.32 18.71 0.56
N ILE A 75 2.23 17.95 0.51
CA ILE A 75 0.85 18.48 0.42
C ILE A 75 0.53 19.45 1.57
N SER A 76 1.04 19.19 2.78
CA SER A 76 0.85 20.09 3.93
C SER A 76 1.51 21.46 3.71
N THR A 77 2.71 21.48 3.15
CA THR A 77 3.45 22.71 2.83
C THR A 77 2.78 23.48 1.69
N LEU A 78 2.28 22.78 0.68
CA LEU A 78 1.54 23.38 -0.43
C LEU A 78 0.23 24.00 0.06
N LYS A 79 -0.47 23.31 0.97
CA LYS A 79 -1.69 23.83 1.62
C LYS A 79 -1.42 25.13 2.37
N GLN A 80 -0.32 25.20 3.13
CA GLN A 80 0.05 26.43 3.82
C GLN A 80 0.33 27.57 2.84
N LYS A 81 1.14 27.33 1.81
CA LYS A 81 1.43 28.33 0.77
C LYS A 81 0.16 28.82 0.06
N PHE A 82 -0.80 27.94 -0.16
CA PHE A 82 -2.07 28.30 -0.79
C PHE A 82 -2.94 29.16 0.13
N GLU A 83 -2.93 28.90 1.43
CA GLU A 83 -3.62 29.73 2.42
C GLU A 83 -2.98 31.12 2.52
N ASP A 84 -1.64 31.19 2.57
CA ASP A 84 -0.91 32.45 2.58
C ASP A 84 -1.21 33.27 1.32
N LEU A 85 -1.21 32.63 0.15
CA LEU A 85 -1.57 33.27 -1.12
C LEU A 85 -3.02 33.77 -1.12
N ARG A 86 -3.95 33.00 -0.55
CA ARG A 86 -5.35 33.37 -0.44
C ARG A 86 -5.54 34.63 0.40
N MET A 87 -4.82 34.73 1.52
CA MET A 87 -4.83 35.92 2.37
C MET A 87 -4.33 37.15 1.61
N VAL A 88 -3.18 37.05 0.94
CA VAL A 88 -2.61 38.15 0.14
C VAL A 88 -3.56 38.57 -0.99
N HIS A 89 -4.18 37.61 -1.69
CA HIS A 89 -5.14 37.90 -2.75
C HIS A 89 -6.35 38.68 -2.22
N ASN A 90 -6.85 38.32 -1.03
CA ASN A 90 -7.98 39.01 -0.42
C ASN A 90 -7.62 40.47 -0.06
N ASP A 91 -6.43 40.69 0.49
CA ASP A 91 -5.93 42.03 0.79
C ASP A 91 -5.78 42.88 -0.47
N GLN A 92 -5.23 42.29 -1.54
CA GLN A 92 -5.13 42.94 -2.85
C GLN A 92 -6.50 43.31 -3.42
N TYR A 93 -7.49 42.44 -3.26
CA TYR A 93 -8.85 42.68 -3.73
C TYR A 93 -9.49 43.87 -3.00
N VAL A 94 -9.42 43.89 -1.66
CA VAL A 94 -9.91 45.01 -0.85
C VAL A 94 -9.21 46.32 -1.20
N MET A 95 -7.89 46.28 -1.39
CA MET A 95 -7.11 47.46 -1.78
C MET A 95 -7.48 47.96 -3.17
N SER A 96 -7.76 47.05 -4.12
CA SER A 96 -8.22 47.39 -5.45
C SER A 96 -9.59 48.06 -5.44
N GLU A 97 -10.55 47.54 -4.66
CA GLU A 97 -11.87 48.17 -4.53
C GLU A 97 -11.78 49.59 -3.97
N LYS A 98 -10.93 49.78 -2.94
CA LYS A 98 -10.67 51.12 -2.39
C LYS A 98 -10.05 52.05 -3.43
N LEU A 99 -9.05 51.60 -4.17
CA LEU A 99 -8.40 52.41 -5.19
C LEU A 99 -9.38 52.83 -6.31
N ILE A 100 -10.27 51.93 -6.70
CA ILE A 100 -11.33 52.23 -7.69
C ILE A 100 -12.26 53.31 -7.13
N ALA A 101 -12.72 53.17 -5.88
CA ALA A 101 -13.59 54.16 -5.25
C ALA A 101 -12.91 55.54 -5.11
N ASP A 102 -11.66 55.57 -4.66
CA ASP A 102 -10.88 56.81 -4.53
C ASP A 102 -10.68 57.50 -5.88
N THR A 103 -10.44 56.71 -6.94
CA THR A 103 -10.27 57.23 -8.31
C THR A 103 -11.58 57.79 -8.86
N GLN A 104 -12.70 57.11 -8.62
CA GLN A 104 -14.03 57.59 -9.04
C GLN A 104 -14.39 58.90 -8.33
N ALA A 105 -14.18 58.98 -7.02
CA ALA A 105 -14.42 60.20 -6.24
C ALA A 105 -13.56 61.38 -6.73
N LEU A 106 -12.29 61.13 -7.07
CA LEU A 106 -11.43 62.15 -7.65
C LEU A 106 -11.93 62.62 -9.02
N LEU A 107 -12.38 61.68 -9.86
CA LEU A 107 -12.91 61.98 -11.20
C LEU A 107 -14.19 62.83 -11.12
N GLU A 108 -15.09 62.49 -10.20
CA GLU A 108 -16.32 63.25 -9.93
C GLU A 108 -15.99 64.66 -9.43
N THR A 109 -15.02 64.79 -8.51
CA THR A 109 -14.59 66.09 -7.99
C THR A 109 -14.02 66.96 -9.11
N TYR A 110 -13.19 66.39 -9.98
CA TYR A 110 -12.66 67.09 -11.15
C TYR A 110 -13.77 67.49 -12.13
N HIS A 111 -14.68 66.58 -12.45
CA HIS A 111 -15.82 66.87 -13.33
C HIS A 111 -16.67 68.02 -12.79
N ASN A 112 -17.00 67.99 -11.50
CA ASN A 112 -17.76 69.04 -10.84
C ASN A 112 -17.03 70.39 -10.89
N LEU A 113 -15.74 70.43 -10.57
CA LEU A 113 -14.93 71.65 -10.67
C LEU A 113 -14.94 72.26 -12.08
N VAL A 114 -14.76 71.43 -13.12
CA VAL A 114 -14.80 71.89 -14.51
C VAL A 114 -16.19 72.41 -14.88
N CYS A 115 -17.25 71.72 -14.47
CA CYS A 115 -18.63 72.17 -14.71
C CYS A 115 -18.99 73.46 -13.96
N TYR A 116 -18.40 73.74 -12.80
CA TYR A 116 -18.60 75.00 -12.07
C TYR A 116 -17.75 76.16 -12.60
N MET A 117 -16.67 75.89 -13.34
CA MET A 117 -15.80 76.92 -13.93
C MET A 117 -16.17 77.31 -15.37
N CYS A 118 -17.00 76.53 -16.06
CA CYS A 118 -17.64 76.88 -17.33
C CYS A 118 -18.97 77.61 -17.10
#